data_AF-X1JDL5-F1
#
_entry.id   AF-X1JDL5-F1
#
_cell.length_a   1.000
_cell.length_b   1.000
_cell.length_c   1.000
_cell.angle_alpha   90.00
_cell.angle_beta   90.00
_cell.angle_gamma   90.00
#
_symmetry.space_group_name_H-M   'P 1'
#
loop_
_entity.id
_entity.type
_entity.pdbx_description
1 polymer ?
#
loop_
_entity_poly.entity_id
_entity_poly.type
_entity_poly.pdbx_seq_one_letter_code
_entity_poly.pdbx_strand_id
1 'polypeptide(L)'
;WELEEKGLIMFGQMTAGSWIYIGTQGILQGTYQTLAEVAKKYFDGSLKGKFVLTAGMGGMSGAQPLAITMNEGVCLDVEVDKERIERRLNTGYCEIMTENFDEALKLVEDAVKKKTPRSIGLVANAADTYPELVKRGIIPDVVTDQTSAHDMLNGYIPAGIGFKEALELRKNKPEEYKKMAYESVSRHVKAMLDMQKQGAIVFDYGNNIRGQAKLAGVEDAFNFPGFVNAYIRPLFCEGKGPFRWVALSGDPED
;
A
#
# COMPACT_ATOMS: atom_id res chain seq x y z
N TRP A 1 5.60 17.83 -16.75
CA TRP A 1 4.48 17.97 -17.70
C TRP A 1 4.90 18.73 -18.95
N GLU A 2 5.26 20.03 -18.91
CA GLU A 2 5.67 20.76 -20.14
C GLU A 2 6.78 20.07 -20.97
N LEU A 3 7.85 19.60 -20.32
CA LEU A 3 8.93 18.89 -21.02
C LEU A 3 8.50 17.51 -21.57
N GLU A 4 7.53 16.87 -20.93
CA GLU A 4 7.00 15.57 -21.34
C GLU A 4 6.08 15.73 -22.55
N GLU A 5 5.24 16.76 -22.57
CA GLU A 5 4.42 17.14 -23.72
C GLU A 5 5.27 17.47 -24.96
N LYS A 6 6.47 18.01 -24.75
CA LYS A 6 7.46 18.28 -25.80
C LYS A 6 8.31 17.05 -26.18
N GLY A 7 8.16 15.91 -25.50
CA GLY A 7 8.95 14.71 -25.75
C GLY A 7 10.42 14.81 -25.34
N LEU A 8 10.76 15.68 -24.38
CA LEU A 8 12.13 16.00 -23.97
C LEU A 8 12.53 15.39 -22.61
N ILE A 9 11.64 14.65 -21.96
CA ILE A 9 11.90 14.01 -20.67
C ILE A 9 11.16 12.69 -20.57
N MET A 10 11.65 11.80 -19.71
CA MET A 10 11.00 10.55 -19.33
C MET A 10 11.13 10.35 -17.83
N PHE A 11 10.06 9.89 -17.17
CA PHE A 11 10.13 9.52 -15.76
C PHE A 11 10.69 8.10 -15.60
N GLY A 12 11.97 8.01 -15.21
CA GLY A 12 12.69 6.74 -15.12
C GLY A 12 12.34 5.85 -13.91
N GLN A 13 11.65 6.39 -12.89
CA GLN A 13 11.49 5.70 -11.59
C GLN A 13 12.88 5.23 -11.07
N MET A 14 12.95 4.16 -10.28
CA MET A 14 14.21 3.52 -9.90
C MET A 14 14.64 2.48 -10.94
N THR A 15 13.86 1.41 -11.12
CA THR A 15 14.27 0.24 -11.93
C THR A 15 13.62 0.16 -13.31
N ALA A 16 12.69 1.07 -13.62
CA ALA A 16 11.98 1.08 -14.90
C ALA A 16 12.90 1.61 -16.01
N GLY A 17 13.45 2.81 -15.85
CA GLY A 17 14.39 3.43 -16.78
C GLY A 17 15.79 2.84 -16.78
N SER A 18 16.11 1.98 -15.79
CA SER A 18 17.41 1.31 -15.67
C SER A 18 17.35 -0.19 -15.99
N TRP A 19 16.22 -0.68 -16.50
CA TRP A 19 16.03 -2.04 -17.03
C TRP A 19 16.42 -3.18 -16.08
N ILE A 20 16.04 -3.07 -14.79
CA ILE A 20 16.26 -4.14 -13.80
C ILE A 20 15.01 -4.41 -12.92
N TYR A 21 13.84 -4.15 -13.51
CA TYR A 21 12.55 -4.48 -12.91
C TYR A 21 12.22 -5.96 -13.14
N ILE A 22 12.00 -6.70 -12.06
CA ILE A 22 11.71 -8.14 -12.07
C ILE A 22 10.28 -8.44 -11.59
N GLY A 23 9.35 -7.54 -11.92
CA GLY A 23 7.99 -7.61 -11.41
C GLY A 23 7.90 -7.31 -9.92
N THR A 24 6.80 -7.76 -9.33
CA THR A 24 6.45 -7.54 -7.91
C THR A 24 7.48 -8.15 -6.95
N GLN A 25 8.19 -9.21 -7.37
CA GLN A 25 9.24 -9.84 -6.57
C GLN A 25 10.35 -8.87 -6.15
N GLY A 26 10.63 -7.85 -6.98
CA GLY A 26 11.72 -6.90 -6.74
C GLY A 26 11.60 -6.10 -5.43
N ILE A 27 10.39 -6.00 -4.85
CA ILE A 27 10.18 -5.37 -3.53
C ILE A 27 9.71 -6.35 -2.46
N LEU A 28 9.29 -7.56 -2.85
CA LEU A 28 8.70 -8.55 -1.95
C LEU A 28 9.56 -8.80 -0.69
N GLN A 29 10.86 -9.02 -0.87
CA GLN A 29 11.77 -9.22 0.27
C GLN A 29 11.84 -7.99 1.17
N GLY A 30 11.88 -6.78 0.62
CA GLY A 30 11.90 -5.54 1.40
C GLY A 30 10.63 -5.35 2.23
N THR A 31 9.47 -5.66 1.65
CA THR A 31 8.17 -5.63 2.35
C THR A 31 8.06 -6.71 3.40
N TYR A 32 8.49 -7.93 3.07
CA TYR A 32 8.58 -9.03 4.03
C TYR A 32 9.46 -8.66 5.22
N GLN A 33 10.67 -8.12 4.99
CA GLN A 33 11.59 -7.74 6.06
C GLN A 33 11.04 -6.59 6.90
N THR A 34 10.38 -5.61 6.28
CA THR A 34 9.75 -4.52 7.04
C THR A 34 8.72 -5.08 8.02
N LEU A 35 7.85 -5.96 7.54
CA LEU A 35 6.80 -6.58 8.35
C LEU A 35 7.37 -7.57 9.39
N ALA A 36 8.45 -8.27 9.07
CA ALA A 36 9.16 -9.13 10.00
C ALA A 36 9.78 -8.32 11.15
N GLU A 37 10.36 -7.15 10.87
CA GLU A 37 10.89 -6.26 11.90
C GLU A 37 9.76 -5.60 12.73
N VAL A 38 8.61 -5.28 12.13
CA VAL A 38 7.40 -4.90 12.87
C VAL A 38 6.97 -6.03 13.81
N ALA A 39 6.91 -7.25 13.32
CA ALA A 39 6.54 -8.44 14.08
C ALA A 39 7.50 -8.69 15.26
N LYS A 40 8.82 -8.62 15.02
CA LYS A 40 9.83 -8.75 16.08
C LYS A 40 9.71 -7.67 17.15
N LYS A 41 9.44 -6.43 16.74
CA LYS A 41 9.41 -5.29 17.65
C LYS A 41 8.14 -5.23 18.51
N TYR A 42 7.00 -5.68 17.99
CA TYR A 42 5.70 -5.47 18.64
C TYR A 42 4.88 -6.74 18.91
N PHE A 43 5.21 -7.87 18.29
CA PHE A 43 4.36 -9.08 18.26
C PHE A 43 5.16 -10.40 18.40
N ASP A 44 6.24 -10.39 19.20
CA ASP A 44 7.05 -11.58 19.51
C ASP A 44 7.58 -12.34 18.27
N GLY A 45 7.81 -11.62 17.17
CA GLY A 45 8.42 -12.15 15.95
C GLY A 45 7.45 -12.71 14.91
N SER A 46 6.13 -12.65 15.11
CA SER A 46 5.15 -13.11 14.11
C SER A 46 3.91 -12.20 14.05
N LEU A 47 3.30 -12.07 12.87
CA LEU A 47 1.99 -11.41 12.70
C LEU A 47 0.82 -12.38 12.84
N LYS A 48 1.06 -13.59 13.37
CA LYS A 48 0.02 -14.61 13.54
C LYS A 48 -1.17 -14.10 14.37
N GLY A 49 -2.34 -14.09 13.75
CA GLY A 49 -3.57 -13.57 14.37
C GLY A 49 -3.58 -12.04 14.50
N LYS A 50 -2.77 -11.34 13.71
CA LYS A 50 -2.74 -9.89 13.60
C LYS A 50 -3.37 -9.42 12.31
N PHE A 51 -4.15 -8.36 12.42
CA PHE A 51 -4.78 -7.69 11.30
C PHE A 51 -3.89 -6.55 10.80
N VAL A 52 -3.48 -6.63 9.53
CA VAL A 52 -2.73 -5.60 8.81
C VAL A 52 -3.63 -4.97 7.75
N LEU A 53 -3.79 -3.65 7.82
CA LEU A 53 -4.47 -2.84 6.82
C LEU A 53 -3.46 -2.13 5.93
N THR A 54 -3.65 -2.22 4.62
CA THR A 54 -2.91 -1.42 3.65
C THR A 54 -3.78 -1.06 2.44
N ALA A 55 -3.22 -0.30 1.50
CA ALA A 55 -3.84 0.05 0.25
C ALA A 55 -2.84 0.09 -0.92
N GLY A 56 -3.38 -0.16 -2.10
CA GLY A 56 -2.70 -0.15 -3.38
C GLY A 56 -2.18 -1.53 -3.78
N MET A 57 -2.60 -2.01 -4.95
CA MET A 57 -2.10 -3.22 -5.59
C MET A 57 -1.48 -2.89 -6.95
N GLY A 58 -0.58 -1.91 -7.00
CA GLY A 58 0.25 -1.57 -8.15
C GLY A 58 1.38 -2.59 -8.37
N GLY A 59 2.30 -2.30 -9.31
CA GLY A 59 3.41 -3.20 -9.63
C GLY A 59 4.26 -3.57 -8.41
N MET A 60 4.57 -2.58 -7.58
CA MET A 60 5.31 -2.76 -6.33
C MET A 60 4.39 -3.10 -5.16
N SER A 61 3.28 -2.37 -5.01
CA SER A 61 2.41 -2.49 -3.85
C SER A 61 1.57 -3.76 -3.81
N GLY A 62 1.40 -4.44 -4.95
CA GLY A 62 0.88 -5.81 -5.00
C GLY A 62 1.74 -6.85 -4.27
N ALA A 63 2.94 -6.50 -3.78
CA ALA A 63 3.74 -7.38 -2.94
C ALA A 63 3.23 -7.46 -1.49
N GLN A 64 2.46 -6.47 -1.04
CA GLN A 64 2.05 -6.34 0.35
C GLN A 64 1.24 -7.53 0.86
N PRO A 65 0.22 -8.04 0.15
CA PRO A 65 -0.61 -9.10 0.71
C PRO A 65 0.20 -10.39 0.94
N LEU A 66 1.05 -10.78 -0.02
CA LEU A 66 1.95 -11.92 0.13
C LEU A 66 3.00 -11.70 1.24
N ALA A 67 3.60 -10.50 1.33
CA ALA A 67 4.57 -10.20 2.38
C ALA A 67 3.95 -10.29 3.79
N ILE A 68 2.68 -9.91 3.94
CA ILE A 68 1.93 -10.02 5.20
C ILE A 68 1.64 -11.48 5.53
N THR A 69 1.15 -12.28 4.57
CA THR A 69 0.83 -13.70 4.81
C THR A 69 2.08 -14.55 5.04
N MET A 70 3.22 -14.21 4.41
CA MET A 70 4.54 -14.80 4.71
C MET A 70 4.99 -14.53 6.16
N ASN A 71 4.52 -13.45 6.78
CA ASN A 71 4.73 -13.15 8.20
C ASN A 71 3.59 -13.69 9.09
N GLU A 72 2.78 -14.61 8.56
CA GLU A 72 1.62 -15.23 9.21
C GLU A 72 0.42 -14.28 9.50
N GLY A 73 0.42 -13.07 8.93
CA GLY A 73 -0.61 -12.05 9.17
C GLY A 73 -1.88 -12.23 8.35
N VAL A 74 -2.92 -11.50 8.75
CA VAL A 74 -4.16 -11.32 7.99
C VAL A 74 -4.14 -9.94 7.36
N CYS A 75 -4.24 -9.86 6.04
CA CYS A 75 -4.18 -8.65 5.25
C CYS A 75 -5.56 -8.27 4.71
N LEU A 76 -5.94 -7.00 4.92
CA LEU A 76 -6.90 -6.30 4.07
C LEU A 76 -6.15 -5.26 3.26
N ASP A 77 -6.12 -5.42 1.94
CA ASP A 77 -5.48 -4.47 1.01
C ASP A 77 -6.55 -3.84 0.12
N VAL A 78 -6.71 -2.52 0.27
CA VAL A 78 -7.73 -1.74 -0.42
C VAL A 78 -7.19 -1.24 -1.76
N GLU A 79 -7.83 -1.61 -2.86
CA GLU A 79 -7.48 -1.15 -4.20
C GLU A 79 -8.74 -0.77 -4.97
N VAL A 80 -8.72 0.39 -5.62
CA VAL A 80 -9.89 0.96 -6.29
C VAL A 80 -10.08 0.41 -7.70
N ASP A 81 -8.99 -0.05 -8.32
CA ASP A 81 -8.99 -0.67 -9.64
C ASP A 81 -9.09 -2.20 -9.51
N LYS A 82 -10.28 -2.74 -9.76
CA LYS A 82 -10.56 -4.18 -9.71
C LYS A 82 -9.57 -5.02 -10.52
N GLU A 83 -9.16 -4.55 -11.70
CA GLU A 83 -8.24 -5.31 -12.56
C GLU A 83 -6.88 -5.52 -11.89
N ARG A 84 -6.47 -4.59 -11.01
CA ARG A 84 -5.21 -4.73 -10.28
C ARG A 84 -5.28 -5.86 -9.26
N ILE A 85 -6.39 -6.01 -8.55
CA ILE A 85 -6.59 -7.12 -7.61
C ILE A 85 -6.63 -8.45 -8.38
N GLU A 86 -7.37 -8.52 -9.48
CA GLU A 86 -7.44 -9.71 -10.35
C GLU A 86 -6.06 -10.15 -10.84
N ARG A 87 -5.19 -9.21 -11.22
CA ARG A 87 -3.80 -9.54 -11.58
C ARG A 87 -3.01 -10.18 -10.43
N ARG A 88 -3.30 -9.84 -9.16
CA ARG A 88 -2.59 -10.37 -7.99
C ARG A 88 -3.14 -11.72 -7.57
N LEU A 89 -4.43 -11.96 -7.78
CA LEU A 89 -5.01 -13.30 -7.72
C LEU A 89 -4.32 -14.23 -8.71
N ASN A 90 -4.20 -13.82 -9.96
CA ASN A 90 -3.62 -14.63 -11.03
C ASN A 90 -2.13 -14.95 -10.81
N THR A 91 -1.38 -14.08 -10.13
CA THR A 91 0.05 -14.29 -9.83
C THR A 91 0.31 -14.86 -8.44
N GLY A 92 -0.72 -15.19 -7.67
CA GLY A 92 -0.59 -15.77 -6.32
C GLY A 92 -0.11 -14.78 -5.26
N TYR A 93 -0.18 -13.47 -5.52
CA TYR A 93 0.19 -12.41 -4.58
C TYR A 93 -0.97 -11.98 -3.66
N CYS A 94 -2.20 -12.35 -4.00
CA CYS A 94 -3.41 -12.17 -3.20
C CYS A 94 -4.30 -13.42 -3.34
N GLU A 95 -5.11 -13.75 -2.34
CA GLU A 95 -5.92 -14.98 -2.32
C GLU A 95 -7.41 -14.75 -2.57
N ILE A 96 -7.97 -13.65 -2.06
CA ILE A 96 -9.41 -13.38 -2.12
C ILE A 96 -9.62 -11.95 -2.62
N MET A 97 -10.64 -11.76 -3.45
CA MET A 97 -11.17 -10.45 -3.81
C MET A 97 -12.64 -10.36 -3.43
N THR A 98 -13.05 -9.23 -2.88
CA THR A 98 -14.47 -8.87 -2.73
C THR A 98 -14.68 -7.38 -3.06
N GLU A 99 -15.89 -7.05 -3.48
CA GLU A 99 -16.37 -5.67 -3.67
C GLU A 99 -17.26 -5.23 -2.48
N ASN A 100 -17.48 -6.11 -1.51
CA ASN A 100 -18.33 -5.87 -0.36
C ASN A 100 -17.49 -5.65 0.91
N PHE A 101 -17.61 -4.45 1.47
CA PHE A 101 -16.88 -4.06 2.67
C PHE A 101 -17.19 -4.96 3.88
N ASP A 102 -18.46 -5.27 4.13
CA ASP A 102 -18.85 -6.09 5.29
C ASP A 102 -18.41 -7.55 5.14
N GLU A 103 -18.42 -8.08 3.91
CA GLU A 103 -17.84 -9.39 3.61
C GLU A 103 -16.33 -9.40 3.87
N ALA A 104 -15.61 -8.37 3.42
CA ALA A 104 -14.17 -8.26 3.66
C ALA A 104 -13.85 -8.27 5.16
N LEU A 105 -14.61 -7.52 5.97
CA LEU A 105 -14.45 -7.51 7.43
C LEU A 105 -14.69 -8.87 8.06
N LYS A 106 -15.74 -9.57 7.62
CA LYS A 106 -16.03 -10.92 8.12
C LYS A 106 -14.89 -11.90 7.80
N LEU A 107 -14.34 -11.84 6.59
CA LEU A 107 -13.19 -12.66 6.19
C LEU A 107 -11.95 -12.36 7.04
N VAL A 108 -11.68 -11.08 7.30
CA VAL A 108 -10.59 -10.66 8.20
C VAL A 108 -10.81 -11.20 9.61
N GLU A 109 -11.99 -10.98 10.19
CA GLU A 109 -12.32 -11.42 11.55
C GLU A 109 -12.18 -12.95 11.70
N ASP A 110 -12.74 -13.71 10.76
CA ASP A 110 -12.64 -15.17 10.75
C ASP A 110 -11.19 -15.66 10.66
N ALA A 111 -10.38 -15.03 9.80
CA ALA A 111 -8.97 -15.40 9.62
C ALA A 111 -8.14 -15.05 10.86
N VAL A 112 -8.37 -13.88 11.47
CA VAL A 112 -7.71 -13.44 12.72
C VAL A 112 -8.05 -14.39 13.86
N LYS A 113 -9.34 -14.70 14.05
CA LYS A 113 -9.82 -15.63 15.09
C LYS A 113 -9.23 -17.03 14.93
N LYS A 114 -9.12 -17.52 13.69
CA LYS A 114 -8.51 -18.82 13.37
C LYS A 114 -6.99 -18.79 13.32
N LYS A 115 -6.36 -17.61 13.47
CA LYS A 115 -4.91 -17.39 13.31
C LYS A 115 -4.37 -18.00 12.01
N THR A 116 -5.17 -17.92 10.95
CA THR A 116 -4.83 -18.45 9.62
C THR A 116 -4.42 -17.28 8.76
N PRO A 117 -3.19 -17.24 8.22
CA PRO A 117 -2.77 -16.16 7.33
C PRO A 117 -3.71 -16.08 6.14
N ARG A 118 -4.10 -14.86 5.77
CA ARG A 118 -5.01 -14.64 4.65
C ARG A 118 -4.81 -13.26 4.04
N SER A 119 -4.82 -13.18 2.72
CA SER A 119 -4.81 -11.93 1.97
C SER A 119 -6.16 -11.66 1.29
N ILE A 120 -6.80 -10.57 1.68
CA ILE A 120 -8.08 -10.12 1.13
C ILE A 120 -7.89 -8.77 0.43
N GLY A 121 -8.11 -8.75 -0.88
CA GLY A 121 -8.24 -7.54 -1.69
C GLY A 121 -9.67 -7.02 -1.64
N LEU A 122 -9.84 -5.76 -1.25
CA LEU A 122 -11.14 -5.08 -1.28
C LEU A 122 -11.16 -4.06 -2.42
N VAL A 123 -12.11 -4.22 -3.34
CA VAL A 123 -12.37 -3.24 -4.41
C VAL A 123 -13.06 -2.01 -3.81
N ALA A 124 -12.28 -1.03 -3.36
CA ALA A 124 -12.79 0.19 -2.74
C ALA A 124 -11.75 1.32 -2.76
N ASN A 125 -12.15 2.53 -2.36
CA ASN A 125 -11.23 3.64 -2.18
C ASN A 125 -10.70 3.67 -0.74
N ALA A 126 -9.38 3.72 -0.56
CA ALA A 126 -8.75 3.79 0.76
C ALA A 126 -9.17 5.04 1.56
N ALA A 127 -9.37 6.18 0.90
CA ALA A 127 -9.82 7.42 1.53
C ALA A 127 -11.28 7.42 1.99
N ASP A 128 -12.06 6.39 1.61
CA ASP A 128 -13.40 6.13 2.17
C ASP A 128 -13.35 4.96 3.17
N THR A 129 -12.56 3.93 2.88
CA THR A 129 -12.46 2.68 3.66
C THR A 129 -11.79 2.90 5.03
N TYR A 130 -10.66 3.61 5.07
CA TYR A 130 -9.92 3.83 6.32
C TYR A 130 -10.74 4.66 7.32
N PRO A 131 -11.35 5.80 6.94
CA PRO A 131 -12.25 6.52 7.84
C PRO A 131 -13.45 5.70 8.31
N GLU A 132 -14.02 4.84 7.45
CA GLU A 132 -15.15 3.99 7.85
C GLU A 132 -14.74 2.94 8.90
N LEU A 133 -13.54 2.36 8.78
CA LEU A 133 -12.96 1.48 9.82
C LEU A 133 -12.84 2.20 11.17
N VAL A 134 -12.28 3.43 11.17
CA VAL A 134 -12.18 4.26 12.39
C VAL A 134 -13.57 4.52 12.98
N LYS A 135 -14.53 4.92 12.15
CA LYS A 135 -15.90 5.22 12.58
C LYS A 135 -16.60 4.01 13.21
N ARG A 136 -16.32 2.79 12.73
CA ARG A 136 -16.84 1.54 13.28
C ARG A 136 -16.05 1.02 14.49
N GLY A 137 -14.95 1.68 14.87
CA GLY A 137 -14.08 1.23 15.96
C GLY A 137 -13.32 -0.06 15.62
N ILE A 138 -13.14 -0.37 14.33
CA ILE A 138 -12.40 -1.55 13.87
C ILE A 138 -10.97 -1.11 13.60
N ILE A 139 -10.09 -1.34 14.58
CA ILE A 139 -8.71 -0.86 14.55
C ILE A 139 -7.76 -2.02 14.23
N PRO A 140 -7.03 -1.96 13.09
CA PRO A 140 -6.01 -2.95 12.75
C PRO A 140 -4.84 -2.93 13.73
N ASP A 141 -4.11 -4.05 13.86
CA ASP A 141 -2.87 -4.10 14.65
C ASP A 141 -1.75 -3.31 13.95
N VAL A 142 -1.70 -3.34 12.61
CA VAL A 142 -0.71 -2.64 11.79
C VAL A 142 -1.41 -1.91 10.64
N VAL A 143 -1.01 -0.67 10.39
CA VAL A 143 -1.55 0.16 9.29
C VAL A 143 -0.42 0.78 8.48
N THR A 144 -0.51 0.65 7.18
CA THR A 144 0.40 1.30 6.23
C THR A 144 -0.36 1.68 4.96
N ASP A 145 0.35 2.26 3.98
CA ASP A 145 -0.19 2.58 2.66
C ASP A 145 0.91 2.49 1.60
N GLN A 146 0.54 2.02 0.42
CA GLN A 146 1.40 2.01 -0.75
C GLN A 146 0.62 2.32 -2.04
N THR A 147 -0.45 3.13 -1.93
CA THR A 147 -1.02 3.83 -3.08
C THR A 147 0.06 4.71 -3.77
N SER A 148 -0.18 5.12 -5.02
CA SER A 148 0.76 6.00 -5.74
C SER A 148 0.62 7.48 -5.34
N ALA A 149 0.66 7.79 -4.04
CA ALA A 149 0.52 9.16 -3.51
C ALA A 149 1.65 10.12 -3.94
N HIS A 150 2.76 9.61 -4.48
CA HIS A 150 3.83 10.45 -5.01
C HIS A 150 3.39 11.27 -6.25
N ASP A 151 2.32 10.84 -6.93
CA ASP A 151 1.70 11.55 -8.05
C ASP A 151 0.19 11.69 -7.81
N MET A 152 -0.22 12.88 -7.36
CA MET A 152 -1.62 13.19 -7.04
C MET A 152 -2.50 13.35 -8.27
N LEU A 153 -1.95 13.43 -9.49
CA LEU A 153 -2.74 13.50 -10.71
C LEU A 153 -2.93 12.12 -11.34
N ASN A 154 -1.88 11.30 -11.42
CA ASN A 154 -1.95 10.02 -12.11
C ASN A 154 -2.06 8.80 -11.18
N GLY A 155 -1.59 8.93 -9.94
CA GLY A 155 -1.41 7.81 -9.03
C GLY A 155 -2.51 7.64 -8.00
N TYR A 156 -2.96 8.73 -7.38
CA TYR A 156 -3.96 8.69 -6.30
C TYR A 156 -5.36 8.97 -6.82
N ILE A 157 -6.32 8.04 -6.61
CA ILE A 157 -7.71 8.19 -7.04
C ILE A 157 -8.51 8.93 -5.96
N PRO A 158 -9.17 10.07 -6.28
CA PRO A 158 -10.02 10.77 -5.32
C PRO A 158 -11.22 9.91 -4.91
N ALA A 159 -11.60 10.03 -3.64
CA ALA A 159 -12.78 9.38 -3.07
C ALA A 159 -14.07 10.18 -3.38
N GLY A 160 -15.23 9.54 -3.19
CA GLY A 160 -16.55 10.15 -3.41
C GLY A 160 -17.05 10.17 -4.86
N ILE A 161 -16.29 9.60 -5.81
CA ILE A 161 -16.71 9.39 -7.21
C ILE A 161 -16.33 7.99 -7.68
N GLY A 162 -17.00 7.49 -8.72
CA GLY A 162 -16.68 6.17 -9.28
C GLY A 162 -15.29 6.14 -9.93
N PHE A 163 -14.65 4.96 -9.96
CA PHE A 163 -13.32 4.81 -10.55
C PHE A 163 -13.26 5.30 -12.01
N LYS A 164 -14.23 4.91 -12.85
CA LYS A 164 -14.29 5.35 -14.26
C LYS A 164 -14.48 6.85 -14.40
N GLU A 165 -15.35 7.43 -13.57
CA GLU A 165 -15.59 8.88 -13.52
C GLU A 165 -14.33 9.64 -13.11
N ALA A 166 -13.56 9.11 -12.15
CA ALA A 166 -12.28 9.70 -11.76
C ALA A 166 -11.27 9.71 -12.91
N LEU A 167 -11.24 8.67 -13.75
CA LEU A 167 -10.36 8.63 -14.93
C LEU A 167 -10.79 9.66 -15.99
N GLU A 168 -12.08 9.89 -16.17
CA GLU A 168 -12.59 10.93 -17.05
C GLU A 168 -12.30 12.33 -16.51
N LEU A 169 -12.53 12.56 -15.21
CA LEU A 169 -12.24 13.82 -14.53
C LEU A 169 -10.77 14.19 -14.64
N ARG A 170 -9.85 13.21 -14.50
CA ARG A 170 -8.41 13.41 -14.66
C ARG A 170 -8.06 14.03 -16.01
N LYS A 171 -8.69 13.56 -17.09
CA LYS A 171 -8.44 14.03 -18.45
C LYS A 171 -9.08 15.39 -18.71
N ASN A 172 -10.34 15.55 -18.31
CA ASN A 172 -11.15 16.70 -18.68
C ASN A 172 -10.90 17.90 -17.75
N LYS A 173 -10.60 17.66 -16.48
CA LYS A 173 -10.47 18.68 -15.43
C LYS A 173 -9.36 18.31 -14.41
N PRO A 174 -8.08 18.28 -14.83
CA PRO A 174 -6.97 17.82 -14.00
C PRO A 174 -6.77 18.62 -12.70
N GLU A 175 -7.10 19.91 -12.68
CA GLU A 175 -7.01 20.73 -11.46
C GLU A 175 -8.10 20.36 -10.43
N GLU A 176 -9.33 20.10 -10.90
CA GLU A 176 -10.43 19.64 -10.05
C GLU A 176 -10.11 18.25 -9.48
N TYR A 177 -9.59 17.35 -10.33
CA TYR A 177 -9.10 16.04 -9.92
C TYR A 177 -8.05 16.15 -8.81
N LYS A 178 -7.00 16.96 -9.00
CA LYS A 178 -5.93 17.14 -8.00
C LYS A 178 -6.49 17.66 -6.68
N LYS A 179 -7.39 18.65 -6.71
CA LYS A 179 -8.03 19.18 -5.50
C LYS A 179 -8.73 18.08 -4.73
N MET A 180 -9.56 17.27 -5.40
CA MET A 180 -10.24 16.15 -4.77
C MET A 180 -9.28 15.08 -4.26
N ALA A 181 -8.17 14.83 -4.97
CA ALA A 181 -7.15 13.89 -4.55
C ALA A 181 -6.44 14.36 -3.26
N TYR A 182 -6.13 15.66 -3.14
CA TYR A 182 -5.59 16.25 -1.90
C TYR A 182 -6.59 16.21 -0.73
N GLU A 183 -7.87 16.47 -0.98
CA GLU A 183 -8.92 16.31 0.04
C GLU A 183 -9.03 14.85 0.51
N SER A 184 -8.87 13.91 -0.42
CA SER A 184 -8.94 12.47 -0.15
C SER A 184 -7.72 11.96 0.62
N VAL A 185 -6.50 12.38 0.26
CA VAL A 185 -5.29 12.00 0.99
C VAL A 185 -5.26 12.58 2.41
N SER A 186 -5.84 13.78 2.60
CA SER A 186 -6.04 14.36 3.92
C SER A 186 -6.92 13.48 4.81
N ARG A 187 -8.06 13.00 4.28
CA ARG A 187 -8.95 12.06 4.99
C ARG A 187 -8.27 10.73 5.31
N HIS A 188 -7.55 10.16 4.34
CA HIS A 188 -6.83 8.90 4.50
C HIS A 188 -5.78 8.99 5.61
N VAL A 189 -4.91 10.01 5.60
CA VAL A 189 -3.86 10.16 6.62
C VAL A 189 -4.44 10.51 7.98
N LYS A 190 -5.52 11.29 8.07
CA LYS A 190 -6.22 11.50 9.35
C LYS A 190 -6.72 10.20 9.95
N ALA A 191 -7.31 9.31 9.14
CA ALA A 191 -7.73 7.99 9.60
C ALA A 191 -6.54 7.14 10.08
N MET A 192 -5.41 7.16 9.38
CA MET A 192 -4.18 6.50 9.84
C MET A 192 -3.71 7.04 11.21
N LEU A 193 -3.74 8.37 11.41
CA LEU A 193 -3.41 9.01 12.68
C LEU A 193 -4.39 8.63 13.79
N ASP A 194 -5.68 8.54 13.48
CA ASP A 194 -6.69 8.14 14.46
C ASP A 194 -6.60 6.67 14.84
N MET A 195 -6.22 5.79 13.90
CA MET A 195 -5.87 4.39 14.20
C MET A 195 -4.61 4.31 15.08
N GLN A 196 -3.59 5.14 14.81
CA GLN A 196 -2.38 5.24 15.63
C GLN A 196 -2.71 5.63 17.08
N LYS A 197 -3.55 6.65 17.28
CA LYS A 197 -4.00 7.08 18.61
C LYS A 197 -4.77 5.99 19.35
N GLN A 198 -5.40 5.08 18.61
CA GLN A 198 -6.12 3.93 19.15
C GLN A 198 -5.25 2.68 19.32
N GLY A 199 -3.93 2.78 19.10
CA GLY A 199 -2.96 1.74 19.42
C GLY A 199 -2.43 0.95 18.22
N ALA A 200 -2.87 1.24 17.00
CA ALA A 200 -2.32 0.60 15.80
C ALA A 200 -0.86 0.99 15.59
N ILE A 201 -0.03 0.04 15.13
CA ILE A 201 1.33 0.33 14.66
C ILE A 201 1.25 0.91 13.25
N VAL A 202 1.47 2.22 13.13
CA VAL A 202 1.33 2.94 11.86
C VAL A 202 2.69 3.36 11.32
N PHE A 203 2.90 3.19 10.01
CA PHE A 203 4.09 3.70 9.33
C PHE A 203 3.81 4.04 7.86
N ASP A 204 4.67 4.90 7.31
CA ASP A 204 4.68 5.27 5.90
C ASP A 204 5.62 4.35 5.12
N TYR A 205 5.15 3.85 3.98
CA TYR A 205 5.87 2.89 3.15
C TYR A 205 6.43 3.51 1.87
N GLY A 206 6.95 4.75 1.98
CA GLY A 206 7.81 5.34 0.97
C GLY A 206 7.10 5.88 -0.28
N ASN A 207 5.81 6.17 -0.20
CA ASN A 207 5.03 6.75 -1.31
C ASN A 207 4.77 8.26 -1.15
N ASN A 208 5.34 8.89 -0.12
CA ASN A 208 5.19 10.31 0.21
C ASN A 208 3.78 10.75 0.62
N ILE A 209 2.90 9.82 1.06
CA ILE A 209 1.53 10.16 1.45
C ILE A 209 1.47 11.22 2.57
N ARG A 210 2.37 11.15 3.55
CA ARG A 210 2.47 12.16 4.62
C ARG A 210 2.82 13.55 4.10
N GLY A 211 3.71 13.62 3.12
CA GLY A 211 4.07 14.88 2.45
C GLY A 211 2.86 15.50 1.76
N GLN A 212 2.09 14.70 1.01
CA GLN A 212 0.88 15.17 0.34
C GLN A 212 -0.20 15.60 1.35
N ALA A 213 -0.40 14.86 2.43
CA ALA A 213 -1.35 15.22 3.47
C ALA A 213 -0.95 16.52 4.19
N LYS A 214 0.35 16.75 4.42
CA LYS A 214 0.84 18.01 4.98
C LYS A 214 0.53 19.19 4.06
N LEU A 215 0.73 19.04 2.74
CA LEU A 215 0.34 20.04 1.75
C LEU A 215 -1.18 20.26 1.73
N ALA A 216 -1.97 19.22 2.00
CA ALA A 216 -3.42 19.29 2.17
C ALA A 216 -3.89 19.78 3.56
N GLY A 217 -2.98 20.29 4.41
CA GLY A 217 -3.31 20.90 5.70
C GLY A 217 -3.41 19.94 6.90
N VAL A 218 -2.93 18.70 6.77
CA VAL A 218 -2.80 17.79 7.93
C VAL A 218 -1.51 18.12 8.67
N GLU A 219 -1.60 18.91 9.74
CA GLU A 219 -0.42 19.46 10.42
C GLU A 219 0.48 18.38 11.03
N ASP A 220 -0.14 17.33 11.55
CA ASP A 220 0.44 16.20 12.26
C ASP A 220 0.71 14.98 11.36
N ALA A 221 0.71 15.15 10.03
CA ALA A 221 0.89 14.07 9.06
C ALA A 221 2.19 13.25 9.28
N PHE A 222 3.20 13.81 9.93
CA PHE A 222 4.48 13.15 10.20
C PHE A 222 4.58 12.46 11.58
N ASN A 223 3.48 12.38 12.34
CA ASN A 223 3.45 11.72 13.65
C ASN A 223 3.63 10.19 13.60
N PHE A 224 3.50 9.58 12.43
CA PHE A 224 3.98 8.20 12.21
C PHE A 224 5.25 8.19 11.35
N PRO A 225 6.21 7.29 11.66
CA PRO A 225 7.51 7.27 11.01
C PRO A 225 7.46 6.67 9.60
N GLY A 226 8.50 6.91 8.81
CA GLY A 226 8.75 6.14 7.60
C GLY A 226 9.42 4.81 7.91
N PHE A 227 9.11 3.78 7.14
CA PHE A 227 9.55 2.40 7.38
C PHE A 227 11.08 2.24 7.43
N VAL A 228 11.84 3.02 6.64
CA VAL A 228 13.30 2.96 6.65
C VAL A 228 13.84 3.30 8.03
N ASN A 229 13.39 4.43 8.59
CA ASN A 229 13.89 4.90 9.87
C ASN A 229 13.41 4.01 11.02
N ALA A 230 12.21 3.45 10.89
CA ALA A 230 11.59 2.64 11.93
C ALA A 230 12.12 1.20 11.98
N TYR A 231 12.43 0.60 10.81
CA TYR A 231 12.60 -0.86 10.69
C TYR A 231 13.81 -1.28 9.84
N ILE A 232 14.05 -0.65 8.68
CA ILE A 232 15.03 -1.16 7.70
C ILE A 232 16.46 -0.62 7.89
N ARG A 233 16.63 0.55 8.50
CA ARG A 233 17.95 1.20 8.64
C ARG A 233 19.03 0.29 9.26
N PRO A 234 18.78 -0.52 10.30
CA PRO A 234 19.78 -1.45 10.81
C PRO A 234 20.33 -2.42 9.74
N LEU A 235 19.47 -2.93 8.85
CA LEU A 235 19.90 -3.80 7.75
C LEU A 235 20.81 -3.06 6.78
N PHE A 236 20.52 -1.79 6.49
CA PHE A 236 21.37 -0.95 5.64
C PHE A 236 22.75 -0.70 6.27
N CYS A 237 22.85 -0.57 7.59
CA CYS A 237 24.13 -0.44 8.29
C CYS A 237 25.02 -1.68 8.15
N GLU A 238 24.44 -2.85 7.87
CA GLU A 238 25.16 -4.09 7.57
C GLU A 238 25.43 -4.29 6.06
N GLY A 239 25.13 -3.30 5.22
CA GLY A 239 25.28 -3.40 3.76
C GLY A 239 24.22 -4.27 3.08
N LYS A 240 23.16 -4.68 3.80
CA LYS A 240 22.05 -5.42 3.20
C LYS A 240 21.16 -4.47 2.40
N GLY A 241 20.58 -4.99 1.32
CA GLY A 241 19.68 -4.26 0.45
C GLY A 241 18.94 -5.22 -0.48
N PRO A 242 18.10 -4.72 -1.39
CA PRO A 242 17.31 -5.54 -2.31
C PRO A 242 18.17 -6.10 -3.46
N PHE A 243 19.20 -6.87 -3.11
CA PHE A 243 20.05 -7.61 -4.05
C PHE A 243 19.21 -8.58 -4.87
N ARG A 244 19.50 -8.69 -6.16
CA ARG A 244 18.76 -9.53 -7.11
C ARG A 244 19.68 -9.96 -8.25
N TRP A 245 19.30 -11.06 -8.90
CA TRP A 245 19.91 -11.55 -10.12
C TRP A 245 18.80 -11.97 -11.09
N VAL A 246 19.16 -12.20 -12.35
CA VAL A 246 18.25 -12.63 -13.41
C VAL A 246 18.95 -13.71 -14.23
N ALA A 247 18.29 -14.85 -14.44
CA ALA A 247 18.74 -15.88 -15.36
C ALA A 247 18.45 -15.43 -16.81
N LEU A 248 19.49 -15.14 -17.59
CA LEU A 248 19.34 -14.70 -18.97
C LEU A 248 18.91 -15.82 -19.92
N SER A 249 19.05 -17.08 -19.51
CA SER A 249 18.56 -18.27 -20.22
C SER A 249 17.03 -18.30 -20.32
N GLY A 250 16.33 -17.76 -19.32
CA GLY A 250 14.89 -17.91 -19.14
C GLY A 250 14.48 -19.25 -18.50
N ASP A 251 15.43 -20.08 -18.09
CA ASP A 251 15.17 -21.36 -17.41
C ASP A 251 15.04 -21.14 -15.89
N PRO A 252 13.94 -21.60 -15.25
CA PRO A 252 13.77 -21.51 -13.81
C PRO A 252 14.75 -22.37 -12.97
N GLU A 253 15.46 -23.33 -13.57
CA GLU A 253 16.43 -24.18 -12.86
C GLU A 253 17.81 -23.53 -12.65
N ASP A 254 18.10 -22.38 -13.29
CA ASP A 254 19.33 -21.57 -13.11
C ASP A 254 19.29 -20.68 -11.84
#